data_AF-A0A8K0HXJ4-F1
#
_entry.id   AF-A0A8K0HXJ4-F1
#
_cell.length_a   1.000
_cell.length_b   1.000
_cell.length_c   1.000
_cell.angle_alpha   90.00
_cell.angle_beta   90.00
_cell.angle_gamma   90.00
#
_symmetry.space_group_name_H-M   'P 1'
#
loop_
_entity.id
_entity.type
_entity.pdbx_description
1 polymer ?
#
loop_
_entity_poly.entity_id
_entity_poly.type
_entity_poly.pdbx_seq_one_letter_code
_entity_poly.pdbx_strand_id
1 'polypeptide(L)'
;MPVVFTAGEEGAVDLKKLGKMRCPICLKDIKAEVVMKGFTLLRQPHILVIPVLEDIWEHLYEKGKGFTDDEEGVLAVAVEEEEEG
;
A
#
# COMPACT_ATOMS: atom_id res chain seq x y z
N MET A 1 9.47 9.99 2.82
CA MET A 1 9.87 10.05 4.25
C MET A 1 10.91 8.98 4.56
N PRO A 2 12.02 9.25 5.27
CA PRO A 2 12.96 8.20 5.65
C PRO A 2 12.40 7.37 6.82
N VAL A 3 12.38 6.05 6.65
CA VAL A 3 12.02 5.10 7.71
C VAL A 3 13.26 4.93 8.61
N VAL A 4 13.12 5.23 9.90
CA VAL A 4 14.18 5.05 10.90
C VAL A 4 14.14 3.59 11.37
N PHE A 5 15.23 2.85 11.15
CA PHE A 5 15.37 1.48 11.65
C PHE A 5 16.27 1.48 12.89
N THR A 6 15.75 0.98 14.02
CA THR A 6 16.59 0.62 15.16
C THR A 6 17.08 -0.80 14.95
N ALA A 7 18.39 -1.00 14.87
CA ALA A 7 18.99 -2.31 14.66
C ALA A 7 18.69 -3.21 15.87
N GLY A 8 17.68 -4.08 15.74
CA GLY A 8 17.56 -5.28 16.55
C GLY A 8 18.61 -6.30 16.10
N GLU A 9 19.18 -7.03 17.05
CA GLU A 9 19.99 -8.22 16.76
C GLU A 9 19.19 -9.14 15.81
N GLU A 10 19.83 -9.65 14.75
CA GLU A 10 19.29 -10.64 13.79
C GLU A 10 18.49 -10.14 12.56
N GLY A 11 18.51 -8.85 12.22
CA GLY A 11 18.09 -8.40 10.88
C GLY A 11 16.59 -8.50 10.59
N ALA A 12 15.78 -8.72 11.62
CA ALA A 12 14.33 -8.52 11.60
C ALA A 12 13.98 -7.09 12.04
N VAL A 13 12.85 -6.56 11.56
CA VAL A 13 12.36 -5.23 11.92
C VAL A 13 10.96 -5.35 12.54
N ASP A 14 10.75 -4.66 13.66
CA ASP A 14 9.43 -4.52 14.26
C ASP A 14 8.58 -3.55 13.43
N LEU A 15 7.39 -3.99 13.02
CA LEU A 15 6.44 -3.18 12.25
C LEU A 15 5.24 -2.81 13.11
N LYS A 16 4.90 -1.52 13.14
CA LYS A 16 3.63 -1.04 13.69
C LYS A 16 2.56 -1.07 12.60
N LYS A 17 1.39 -1.64 12.92
CA LYS A 17 0.22 -1.56 12.04
C LYS A 17 -0.22 -0.09 11.91
N LEU A 18 -0.24 0.43 10.68
CA LEU A 18 -0.68 1.80 10.38
C LEU A 18 -2.17 1.86 10.01
N GLY A 19 -2.64 0.95 9.16
CA GLY A 19 -4.01 0.92 8.68
C GLY A 19 -4.23 -0.23 7.69
N LYS A 20 -5.47 -0.45 7.25
CA LYS A 20 -5.82 -1.42 6.20
C LYS A 20 -6.10 -0.69 4.89
N MET A 21 -5.74 -1.28 3.76
CA MET A 21 -6.10 -0.74 2.45
C MET A 21 -7.63 -0.76 2.30
N ARG A 22 -8.24 0.33 1.83
CA ARG A 22 -9.71 0.37 1.67
C ARG A 22 -10.20 -0.63 0.62
N CYS A 23 -9.42 -0.83 -0.43
CA CYS A 23 -9.64 -1.86 -1.44
C CYS A 23 -8.38 -2.75 -1.57
N PRO A 24 -8.46 -4.06 -1.27
CA PRO A 24 -7.33 -4.96 -1.46
C PRO A 24 -6.98 -5.05 -2.95
N ILE A 25 -5.69 -4.95 -3.26
CA ILE A 25 -5.20 -4.96 -4.64
C ILE A 25 -4.85 -6.40 -5.04
N CYS A 26 -5.42 -6.88 -6.14
CA CYS A 26 -5.09 -8.20 -6.65
C CYS A 26 -3.73 -8.18 -7.36
N LEU A 27 -2.92 -9.23 -7.16
CA LEU A 27 -1.66 -9.43 -7.88
C LEU A 27 -1.84 -9.45 -9.41
N LYS A 28 -3.02 -9.85 -9.89
CA LYS A 28 -3.38 -9.82 -11.31
C LYS A 28 -3.39 -8.40 -11.86
N ASP A 29 -3.95 -7.46 -11.10
CA ASP A 29 -4.04 -6.05 -11.48
C ASP A 29 -2.65 -5.43 -11.50
N ILE A 30 -1.81 -5.74 -10.50
CA ILE A 30 -0.42 -5.26 -10.43
C ILE A 30 0.39 -5.77 -11.63
N LYS A 31 0.20 -7.02 -12.05
CA LYS A 31 0.89 -7.59 -13.22
C LYS A 31 0.46 -6.99 -14.55
N ALA A 32 -0.76 -6.46 -14.64
CA ALA A 32 -1.31 -5.90 -15.87
C ALA A 32 -0.83 -4.47 -16.14
N GLU A 33 -0.28 -3.79 -15.13
CA GLU A 33 0.11 -2.38 -15.22
C GLU A 33 1.53 -2.19 -15.76
N VAL A 34 1.65 -1.25 -16.70
CA VAL A 34 2.94 -0.90 -17.32
C VAL A 34 3.89 -0.26 -16.30
N VAL A 35 3.36 0.53 -15.36
CA VAL A 35 4.12 1.19 -14.28
C VAL A 35 4.78 0.17 -13.35
N MET A 36 4.21 -1.03 -13.22
CA MET A 36 4.71 -2.12 -12.38
C MET A 36 5.76 -2.98 -13.09
N LYS A 37 6.10 -2.67 -14.35
CA LYS A 37 7.05 -3.44 -15.15
C LYS A 37 8.46 -3.27 -14.58
N GLY A 38 8.99 -4.36 -14.02
CA GLY A 38 10.30 -4.36 -13.38
C GLY A 38 10.25 -4.24 -11.86
N PHE A 39 9.05 -4.17 -11.27
CA PHE A 39 8.90 -4.23 -9.82
C PHE A 39 9.47 -5.55 -9.27
N THR A 40 10.28 -5.45 -8.22
CA THR A 40 11.03 -6.57 -7.64
C THR A 40 10.13 -7.74 -7.25
N LEU A 41 8.91 -7.45 -6.77
CA LEU A 41 7.90 -8.46 -6.44
C LEU A 41 7.57 -9.39 -7.61
N LEU A 42 7.50 -8.84 -8.82
CA LEU A 42 7.15 -9.60 -10.03
C LEU A 42 8.34 -10.35 -10.62
N ARG A 43 9.56 -9.84 -10.39
CA ARG A 43 10.80 -10.40 -10.93
C ARG A 43 11.39 -11.50 -10.06
N GLN A 44 11.22 -11.42 -8.74
CA GLN A 44 11.85 -12.33 -7.79
C GLN A 44 10.83 -12.90 -6.79
N PRO A 45 10.18 -14.04 -7.11
CA PRO A 45 9.06 -14.57 -6.34
C PRO A 45 9.43 -15.12 -4.95
N HIS A 46 10.72 -15.29 -4.66
CA HIS A 46 11.21 -15.84 -3.38
C HIS A 46 11.75 -14.79 -2.41
N ILE A 47 11.60 -13.49 -2.73
CA ILE A 47 12.00 -12.40 -1.84
C ILE A 47 10.78 -11.91 -1.06
N LEU A 48 10.90 -11.86 0.28
CA LEU A 48 9.81 -11.47 1.19
C LEU A 48 9.81 -9.97 1.51
N VAL A 49 10.97 -9.33 1.51
CA VAL A 49 11.13 -7.89 1.78
C VAL A 49 11.79 -7.25 0.58
N ILE A 50 11.11 -6.29 -0.03
CA ILE A 50 11.56 -5.63 -1.25
C ILE A 50 11.54 -4.11 -1.06
N PRO A 51 12.50 -3.37 -1.64
CA PRO A 51 12.38 -1.92 -1.74
C PRO A 51 11.23 -1.58 -2.68
N VAL A 52 10.43 -0.58 -2.29
CA VAL A 52 9.35 -0.02 -3.11
C VAL A 52 9.72 1.42 -3.45
N LEU A 53 9.70 1.75 -4.74
CA LEU A 53 9.93 3.13 -5.20
C LEU A 53 8.72 4.00 -4.85
N GLU A 54 8.93 5.29 -4.63
CA GLU A 54 7.88 6.24 -4.25
C GLU A 54 6.75 6.28 -5.29
N ASP A 55 7.08 6.40 -6.58
CA ASP A 55 6.11 6.38 -7.69
C ASP A 55 5.25 5.10 -7.70
N ILE A 56 5.85 3.95 -7.37
CA ILE A 56 5.12 2.67 -7.30
C ILE A 56 4.19 2.65 -6.09
N TRP A 57 4.65 3.20 -4.96
CA TRP A 57 3.84 3.29 -3.75
C TRP A 57 2.64 4.21 -3.93
N GLU A 58 2.83 5.39 -4.53
CA GLU A 58 1.74 6.33 -4.83
C GLU A 58 0.69 5.69 -5.73
N HIS A 59 1.13 5.01 -6.80
CA HIS A 59 0.22 4.31 -7.71
C HIS A 59 -0.58 3.21 -7.00
N LEU A 60 0.07 2.41 -6.15
CA LEU A 60 -0.62 1.41 -5.33
C LEU A 60 -1.60 2.07 -4.36
N TYR A 61 -1.20 3.17 -3.72
CA TYR A 61 -2.03 3.91 -2.77
C TYR A 61 -3.33 4.40 -3.42
N GLU A 62 -3.24 5.01 -4.61
CA GLU A 62 -4.40 5.44 -5.39
C GLU A 62 -5.30 4.26 -5.76
N LYS A 63 -4.73 3.16 -6.25
CA LYS A 63 -5.50 1.97 -6.65
C LYS A 63 -6.23 1.33 -5.48
N GLY A 64 -5.61 1.34 -4.30
CA GLY A 64 -6.21 0.83 -3.06
C GLY A 64 -7.23 1.77 -2.44
N LYS A 65 -7.47 2.94 -3.04
CA LYS A 65 -8.33 4.01 -2.51
C LYS A 65 -7.89 4.49 -1.13
N GLY A 66 -6.58 4.51 -0.88
CA GLY A 66 -5.97 4.87 0.39
C GLY A 66 -6.11 3.82 1.50
N PHE A 67 -5.83 4.24 2.73
CA PHE A 67 -5.99 3.41 3.93
C PHE A 67 -7.25 3.81 4.73
N THR A 68 -7.86 2.86 5.42
CA THR A 68 -8.66 3.17 6.60
C THR A 68 -7.70 3.32 7.76
N ASP A 69 -7.74 4.46 8.43
CA ASP A 69 -7.21 4.59 9.77
C ASP A 69 -7.97 3.58 10.64
N ASP A 70 -7.34 2.45 10.98
CA ASP A 70 -7.76 1.66 12.13
C ASP A 70 -7.26 2.41 13.39
N GLU A 71 -7.60 3.69 13.52
CA GLU A 71 -7.78 4.29 14.83
C GLU A 71 -9.21 3.94 15.19
N GLU A 72 -9.39 3.31 16.34
CA GLU A 72 -10.70 2.98 16.88
C GLU A 72 -11.57 4.25 16.94
N GLY A 73 -12.40 4.48 15.91
CA GLY A 73 -13.41 5.56 15.89
C GLY A 73 -13.45 6.42 14.62
N VAL A 74 -14.45 6.15 13.77
CA VAL A 74 -15.27 7.09 12.96
C VAL A 74 -14.50 8.14 12.16
N LEU A 75 -14.54 8.14 10.82
CA LEU A 75 -15.61 8.81 10.06
C LEU A 75 -15.76 8.19 8.67
N ALA A 76 -16.94 7.64 8.42
CA ALA A 76 -17.47 7.45 7.09
C ALA A 76 -17.59 8.84 6.43
N VAL A 77 -16.92 9.04 5.29
CA VAL A 77 -17.33 10.07 4.35
C VAL A 77 -18.34 9.41 3.42
N ALA A 78 -19.62 9.61 3.72
CA ALA A 78 -20.68 9.41 2.74
C ALA A 78 -20.40 10.36 1.57
N VAL A 79 -20.23 9.80 0.38
CA VAL A 79 -20.36 10.57 -0.86
C VAL A 79 -21.87 10.63 -1.10
N GLU A 80 -22.48 11.76 -0.75
CA GLU A 80 -23.83 12.08 -1.22
C GLU A 80 -23.67 12.49 -2.69
N GLU A 81 -24.25 11.70 -3.59
CA GLU A 81 -24.49 12.13 -4.97
C GLU A 81 -25.68 13.09 -4.96
N GLU A 82 -25.46 14.36 -5.29
CA GLU A 82 -26.54 15.22 -5.75
C GLU A 82 -26.56 15.20 -7.29
N GLU A 83 -27.54 14.49 -7.84
CA GLU A 83 -28.15 14.87 -9.11
C GLU A 83 -29.02 16.10 -8.87
N GLU A 84 -28.82 17.17 -9.65
CA GLU A 84 -29.85 18.20 -9.83
C GLU A 84 -30.11 18.39 -11.33
N GLY A 85 -31.37 18.22 -11.70
CA GLY A 85 -31.92 18.47 -13.04
C GLY A 85 -32.52 19.86 -13.19
#